data_AF-A0A935TYC5-F1
#
_entry.id   AF-A0A935TYC5-F1
#
_cell.length_a   1.000
_cell.length_b   1.000
_cell.length_c   1.000
_cell.angle_alpha   90.00
_cell.angle_beta   90.00
_cell.angle_gamma   90.00
#
_symmetry.space_group_name_H-M   'P 1'
#
loop_
_entity.id
_entity.type
_entity.pdbx_description
1 polymer ?
#
loop_
_entity_poly.entity_id
_entity_poly.type
_entity_poly.pdbx_seq_one_letter_code
_entity_poly.pdbx_strand_id
1 'polypeptide(L)'
;MGLTELAINRVAVPMLRPLRGEPPPWHTALDYLGLFLFYFASLLAVVGCGLRLFRVLDQRGAARLRELVVSGPLIALGLCSVWAIVVASNQGLTLAMELCLGAVVLVAAARGVGHFLGARRDLGVALGVGFLILPVLAHLAMVLGARWLWADAAYDGAPVLARYGTLALTIAGLVSPYCLAPRPFVRSVTRLPPVAVAISVALLAAWLLRADYFTAARVLKLSIGFELETGRADPQLTLYLLATATMAWTITSCAMSPRPGRKTVAVALGLLALGGTAYQWPLHYLLLALGATMLADVAAPLHAAENSALAVARGHGLSVSPVDDATWGRYLATVATVLRRRVTSLHTLTTRAPDGSTSTVLIGEADGRTIRARIDREQGAVLGVDLALGRDLEAVPSTPTLTVVSDDPLLLADAPSAGPELTTADQAFDHRFRCQGSAAALAQLFDDGLRARATALLDGWLVFVERRSLRYRSYPGRSGAVEHFLPLADLAQGRVPPGAGERALVIFELLLELAARGQLESASDGESESAFESASEMAPESASEIASGAKDEALDASAAASAAEPVVATTGAATTDDLAASAASATAPSPLGDKS
;
A
#
# COMPACT_ATOMS: atom_id res chain seq x y z
N MET A 1 -11.57 -8.25 -19.24
CA MET A 1 -11.17 -8.28 -20.65
C MET A 1 -10.08 -9.30 -20.95
N GLY A 2 -8.88 -9.23 -20.36
CA GLY A 2 -7.84 -10.25 -20.60
C GLY A 2 -8.26 -11.69 -20.29
N LEU A 3 -9.02 -11.91 -19.21
CA LEU A 3 -9.62 -13.22 -18.90
C LEU A 3 -10.62 -13.69 -19.96
N THR A 4 -11.41 -12.76 -20.51
CA THR A 4 -12.41 -13.04 -21.55
C THR A 4 -11.75 -13.37 -22.88
N GLU A 5 -10.69 -12.64 -23.24
CA GLU A 5 -9.84 -12.95 -24.39
C GLU A 5 -9.25 -14.35 -24.28
N LEU A 6 -8.64 -14.67 -23.14
CA LEU A 6 -8.09 -15.99 -22.84
C LEU A 6 -9.14 -17.10 -23.03
N ALA A 7 -10.31 -16.94 -22.40
CA ALA A 7 -11.37 -17.94 -22.42
C ALA A 7 -11.95 -18.16 -23.82
N ILE A 8 -12.18 -17.09 -24.59
CA ILE A 8 -12.80 -17.19 -25.91
C ILE A 8 -11.77 -17.53 -26.98
N ASN A 9 -10.78 -16.67 -27.15
CA ASN A 9 -9.83 -16.70 -28.26
C ASN A 9 -8.85 -17.88 -28.15
N ARG A 10 -8.36 -18.18 -26.94
CA ARG A 10 -7.31 -19.20 -26.75
C ARG A 10 -7.85 -20.57 -26.39
N VAL A 11 -8.99 -20.62 -25.70
CA VAL A 11 -9.55 -21.89 -25.23
C VAL A 11 -10.74 -22.31 -26.08
N ALA A 12 -11.83 -21.54 -26.09
CA ALA A 12 -13.08 -21.97 -26.72
C ALA A 12 -12.94 -22.12 -28.24
N VAL A 13 -12.40 -21.12 -28.95
CA VAL A 13 -12.30 -21.14 -30.42
C VAL A 13 -11.44 -22.30 -30.93
N PRO A 14 -10.23 -22.57 -30.39
CA PRO A 14 -9.43 -23.71 -30.85
C PRO A 14 -10.01 -25.08 -30.46
N MET A 15 -10.69 -25.18 -29.32
CA MET A 15 -11.31 -26.43 -28.85
C MET A 15 -12.56 -26.80 -29.64
N LEU A 16 -13.36 -25.80 -29.99
CA LEU A 16 -14.63 -25.97 -30.69
C LEU A 16 -14.48 -25.95 -32.21
N ARG A 17 -13.24 -25.90 -32.73
CA ARG A 17 -12.99 -25.91 -34.17
C ARG A 17 -13.48 -27.23 -34.77
N PRO A 18 -14.39 -27.21 -35.76
CA PRO A 18 -14.87 -28.43 -36.38
C PRO A 18 -13.73 -29.18 -37.07
N LEU A 19 -13.71 -30.51 -36.92
CA LEU A 19 -12.67 -31.37 -37.47
C LEU A 19 -12.69 -31.43 -39.00
N ARG A 20 -13.86 -31.20 -39.62
CA ARG A 20 -14.09 -31.18 -41.07
C ARG A 20 -15.22 -30.21 -41.41
N GLY A 21 -15.16 -29.62 -42.59
CA GLY A 21 -16.18 -28.70 -43.11
C GLY A 21 -15.94 -27.23 -42.75
N GLU A 22 -16.82 -26.36 -43.24
CA GLU A 22 -16.79 -24.93 -42.92
C GLU A 22 -17.26 -24.70 -41.47
N PRO A 23 -16.64 -23.75 -40.74
CA PRO A 23 -17.04 -23.44 -39.37
C PRO A 23 -18.47 -22.86 -39.36
N PRO A 24 -19.31 -23.26 -38.38
CA PRO A 24 -20.66 -22.71 -38.27
C PRO A 24 -20.59 -21.22 -37.89
N PRO A 25 -21.59 -20.40 -38.27
CA PRO A 25 -21.56 -18.94 -38.08
C PRO A 25 -21.30 -18.48 -36.64
N TRP A 26 -21.77 -19.23 -35.65
CA TRP A 26 -21.53 -18.91 -34.23
C TRP A 26 -20.06 -19.08 -33.83
N HIS A 27 -19.34 -20.04 -34.44
CA HIS A 27 -17.91 -20.25 -34.18
C HIS A 27 -17.12 -19.09 -34.76
N THR A 28 -17.45 -18.67 -35.99
CA THR A 28 -16.88 -17.48 -36.63
C THR A 28 -17.16 -16.21 -35.82
N ALA A 29 -18.35 -16.06 -35.24
CA ALA A 29 -18.67 -14.93 -34.37
C ALA A 29 -17.83 -14.91 -33.08
N LEU A 30 -17.63 -16.09 -32.45
CA LEU A 30 -16.74 -16.23 -31.29
C LEU A 30 -15.28 -15.93 -31.64
N ASP A 31 -14.82 -16.36 -32.82
CA ASP A 31 -13.48 -16.06 -33.33
C ASP A 31 -13.27 -14.55 -33.49
N TYR A 32 -14.20 -13.85 -34.16
CA TYR A 32 -14.13 -12.39 -34.28
C TYR A 32 -14.19 -11.67 -32.94
N LEU A 33 -15.03 -12.13 -32.01
CA LEU A 33 -15.08 -11.57 -30.65
C LEU A 33 -13.76 -11.79 -29.91
N GLY A 34 -13.18 -12.99 -30.00
CA GLY A 34 -11.88 -13.31 -29.43
C GLY A 34 -10.77 -12.43 -30.00
N LEU A 35 -10.73 -12.28 -31.32
CA LEU A 35 -9.78 -11.43 -32.05
C LEU A 35 -9.93 -9.95 -31.65
N PHE A 36 -11.17 -9.45 -31.54
CA PHE A 36 -11.47 -8.10 -31.07
C PHE A 36 -10.92 -7.88 -29.65
N LEU A 37 -11.22 -8.80 -28.72
CA LEU A 37 -10.74 -8.72 -27.34
C LEU A 37 -9.20 -8.76 -27.27
N PHE A 38 -8.57 -9.57 -28.12
CA PHE A 38 -7.11 -9.64 -28.24
C PHE A 38 -6.50 -8.32 -28.71
N TYR A 39 -7.01 -7.74 -29.79
CA TYR A 39 -6.51 -6.46 -30.28
C TYR A 39 -6.80 -5.32 -29.31
N PHE A 40 -7.98 -5.30 -28.70
CA PHE A 40 -8.34 -4.28 -27.73
C PHE A 40 -7.46 -4.36 -26.47
N ALA A 41 -7.22 -5.56 -25.93
CA ALA A 41 -6.30 -5.75 -24.81
C ALA A 41 -4.86 -5.37 -25.18
N SER A 42 -4.42 -5.68 -26.40
CA SER A 42 -3.10 -5.31 -26.92
C SER A 42 -2.96 -3.79 -27.02
N LEU A 43 -3.98 -3.11 -27.54
CA LEU A 43 -4.02 -1.66 -27.64
C LEU A 43 -3.94 -1.01 -26.25
N LEU A 44 -4.72 -1.50 -25.27
CA LEU A 44 -4.65 -1.00 -23.89
C LEU A 44 -3.26 -1.18 -23.28
N ALA A 45 -2.61 -2.32 -23.52
CA ALA A 45 -1.26 -2.56 -23.05
C ALA A 45 -0.24 -1.59 -23.70
N VAL A 46 -0.37 -1.35 -25.00
CA VAL A 46 0.45 -0.37 -25.73
C VAL A 46 0.21 1.05 -25.22
N VAL A 47 -1.04 1.44 -24.96
CA VAL A 47 -1.39 2.73 -24.34
C VAL A 47 -0.74 2.85 -22.97
N GLY A 48 -0.74 1.78 -22.17
CA GLY A 48 -0.04 1.73 -20.88
C GLY A 48 1.47 2.01 -21.02
N CYS A 49 2.13 1.42 -22.01
CA CYS A 49 3.53 1.72 -22.34
C CYS A 49 3.72 3.18 -22.78
N GLY A 50 2.79 3.72 -23.59
CA GLY A 50 2.79 5.10 -24.06
C GLY A 50 2.63 6.14 -22.95
N LEU A 51 1.71 5.90 -22.00
CA LEU A 51 1.55 6.75 -20.82
C LEU A 51 2.81 6.79 -19.96
N ARG A 52 3.53 5.65 -19.86
CA ARG A 52 4.83 5.61 -19.19
C ARG A 52 5.87 6.44 -19.92
N LEU A 53 5.96 6.31 -21.25
CA LEU A 53 6.84 7.14 -22.08
C LEU A 53 6.57 8.63 -21.86
N PHE A 54 5.30 9.04 -21.84
CA PHE A 54 4.94 10.44 -21.59
C PHE A 54 5.47 10.95 -20.23
N ARG A 55 5.32 10.14 -19.17
CA ARG A 55 5.90 10.46 -17.85
C ARG A 55 7.42 10.58 -17.87
N VAL A 56 8.11 9.74 -18.64
CA VAL A 56 9.58 9.83 -18.81
C VAL A 56 9.96 11.13 -19.53
N LEU A 57 9.19 11.53 -20.55
CA LEU A 57 9.45 12.73 -21.33
C LEU A 57 9.23 14.03 -20.53
N ASP A 58 8.32 14.02 -19.57
CA ASP A 58 8.04 15.16 -18.68
C ASP A 58 9.17 15.41 -17.68
N GLN A 59 9.98 14.40 -17.36
CA GLN A 59 11.15 14.55 -16.49
C GLN A 59 12.28 15.32 -17.19
N ARG A 60 13.11 16.02 -16.41
CA ARG A 60 14.27 16.79 -16.92
C ARG A 60 15.59 16.25 -16.37
N GLY A 61 16.67 16.43 -17.14
CA GLY A 61 18.04 16.12 -16.72
C GLY A 61 18.34 14.63 -16.46
N ALA A 62 19.15 14.35 -15.44
CA ALA A 62 19.62 13.00 -15.11
C ALA A 62 18.47 12.05 -14.71
N ALA A 63 17.38 12.56 -14.15
CA ALA A 63 16.20 11.78 -13.81
C ALA A 63 15.57 11.14 -15.07
N ARG A 64 15.45 11.92 -16.16
CA ARG A 64 14.95 11.44 -17.44
C ARG A 64 15.82 10.33 -18.02
N LEU A 65 17.15 10.48 -17.98
CA LEU A 65 18.06 9.44 -18.47
C LEU A 65 17.90 8.14 -17.69
N ARG A 66 17.84 8.23 -16.34
CA ARG A 66 17.62 7.07 -15.48
C ARG A 66 16.30 6.38 -15.79
N GLU A 67 15.23 7.15 -15.94
CA GLU A 67 13.91 6.60 -16.22
C GLU A 67 13.78 6.06 -17.65
N LEU A 68 14.51 6.63 -18.60
CA LEU A 68 14.60 6.12 -19.98
C LEU A 68 15.36 4.78 -20.04
N VAL A 69 16.41 4.60 -19.24
CA VAL A 69 17.10 3.30 -19.12
C VAL A 69 16.15 2.24 -18.55
N VAL A 70 15.30 2.63 -17.60
CA VAL A 70 14.35 1.72 -16.95
C VAL A 70 13.17 1.38 -17.87
N SER A 71 12.54 2.39 -18.44
CA SER A 71 11.31 2.24 -19.24
C SER A 71 11.59 1.95 -20.70
N GLY A 72 12.80 2.22 -21.20
CA GLY A 72 13.21 2.05 -22.59
C GLY A 72 12.94 0.65 -23.15
N PRO A 73 13.36 -0.43 -22.47
CA PRO A 73 13.05 -1.79 -22.91
C PRO A 73 11.55 -2.08 -23.05
N LEU A 74 10.72 -1.52 -22.15
CA LEU A 74 9.27 -1.68 -22.19
C LEU A 74 8.66 -0.91 -23.37
N ILE A 75 9.16 0.29 -23.65
CA ILE A 75 8.75 1.10 -24.80
C ILE A 75 9.13 0.39 -26.10
N ALA A 76 10.36 -0.12 -26.20
CA ALA A 76 10.82 -0.90 -27.34
C ALA A 76 9.96 -2.15 -27.55
N LEU A 77 9.62 -2.88 -26.48
CA LEU A 77 8.71 -4.01 -26.53
C LEU A 77 7.31 -3.60 -27.04
N GLY A 78 6.80 -2.46 -26.58
CA GLY A 78 5.56 -1.84 -27.07
C GLY A 78 5.59 -1.62 -28.57
N LEU A 79 6.64 -0.99 -29.08
CA LEU A 79 6.82 -0.72 -30.51
C LEU A 79 6.96 -2.00 -31.34
N CYS A 80 7.76 -2.98 -30.87
CA CYS A 80 7.88 -4.28 -31.52
C CYS A 80 6.53 -5.02 -31.54
N SER A 81 5.74 -4.90 -30.48
CA SER A 81 4.42 -5.53 -30.39
C SER A 81 3.42 -4.91 -31.37
N VAL A 82 3.40 -3.57 -31.48
CA VAL A 82 2.60 -2.86 -32.51
C VAL A 82 3.04 -3.31 -33.90
N TRP A 83 4.35 -3.40 -34.15
CA TRP A 83 4.87 -3.88 -35.43
C TRP A 83 4.46 -5.33 -35.72
N ALA A 84 4.50 -6.22 -34.72
CA ALA A 84 4.11 -7.62 -34.85
C ALA A 84 2.60 -7.83 -35.06
N ILE A 85 1.79 -6.85 -34.68
CA ILE A 85 0.34 -6.84 -34.95
C ILE A 85 0.06 -6.44 -36.40
N VAL A 86 0.85 -5.51 -36.96
CA VAL A 86 0.64 -4.96 -38.31
C VAL A 86 1.31 -5.81 -39.39
N VAL A 87 2.51 -6.33 -39.11
CA VAL A 87 3.34 -7.06 -40.06
C VAL A 87 3.37 -8.53 -39.71
N ALA A 88 3.34 -9.40 -40.73
CA ALA A 88 3.48 -10.84 -40.54
C ALA A 88 4.72 -11.14 -39.68
N SER A 89 4.51 -11.90 -38.60
CA SER A 89 5.59 -12.23 -37.67
C SER A 89 6.74 -12.91 -38.40
N ASN A 90 7.95 -12.39 -38.20
CA ASN A 90 9.18 -13.03 -38.64
C ASN A 90 10.04 -13.39 -37.43
N GLN A 91 11.00 -14.30 -37.64
CA GLN A 91 11.88 -14.78 -36.58
C GLN A 91 12.76 -13.69 -35.97
N GLY A 92 13.02 -12.59 -36.69
CA GLY A 92 13.81 -11.47 -36.18
C GLY A 92 13.01 -10.61 -35.20
N LEU A 93 11.74 -10.36 -35.52
CA LEU A 93 10.82 -9.59 -34.67
C LEU A 93 10.49 -10.35 -33.38
N THR A 94 10.25 -11.65 -33.47
CA THR A 94 10.02 -12.50 -32.29
C THR A 94 11.24 -12.46 -31.37
N LEU A 95 12.45 -12.60 -31.91
CA LEU A 95 13.69 -12.47 -31.15
C LEU A 95 13.84 -11.07 -30.51
N ALA A 96 13.54 -10.00 -31.26
CA ALA A 96 13.59 -8.65 -30.72
C ALA A 96 12.64 -8.46 -29.53
N MET A 97 11.43 -9.04 -29.60
CA MET A 97 10.47 -9.02 -28.50
C MET A 97 10.96 -9.81 -27.29
N GLU A 98 11.55 -10.99 -27.50
CA GLU A 98 12.15 -11.78 -26.42
C GLU A 98 13.29 -11.02 -25.74
N LEU A 99 14.21 -10.44 -26.51
CA LEU A 99 15.31 -9.64 -25.99
C LEU A 99 14.81 -8.41 -25.19
N CYS A 100 13.81 -7.71 -25.72
CA CYS A 100 13.20 -6.58 -25.01
C CYS A 100 12.51 -7.04 -23.71
N LEU A 101 11.78 -8.16 -23.74
CA LEU A 101 11.18 -8.73 -22.54
C LEU A 101 12.24 -9.11 -21.50
N GLY A 102 13.32 -9.76 -21.92
CA GLY A 102 14.46 -10.07 -21.07
C GLY A 102 15.06 -8.83 -20.42
N ALA A 103 15.28 -7.78 -21.20
CA ALA A 103 15.76 -6.51 -20.68
C ALA A 103 14.78 -5.86 -19.69
N VAL A 104 13.47 -5.87 -19.96
CA VAL A 104 12.44 -5.39 -19.01
C VAL A 104 12.52 -6.16 -17.69
N VAL A 105 12.58 -7.47 -17.78
CA VAL A 105 12.62 -8.36 -16.62
C VAL A 105 13.91 -8.18 -15.82
N LEU A 106 15.05 -8.02 -16.48
CA LEU A 106 16.32 -7.72 -15.81
C LEU A 106 16.28 -6.36 -15.11
N VAL A 107 15.69 -5.34 -15.74
CA VAL A 107 15.49 -4.02 -15.09
C VAL A 107 14.57 -4.14 -13.88
N ALA A 108 13.46 -4.87 -13.99
CA ALA A 108 12.54 -5.11 -12.88
C ALA A 108 13.23 -5.86 -11.73
N ALA A 109 14.04 -6.89 -12.04
CA ALA A 109 14.87 -7.60 -11.08
C ALA A 109 15.90 -6.67 -10.43
N ALA A 110 16.62 -5.89 -11.23
CA ALA A 110 17.65 -4.98 -10.74
C ALA A 110 17.05 -3.89 -9.84
N ARG A 111 15.84 -3.40 -10.11
CA ARG A 111 15.11 -2.51 -9.19
C ARG A 111 14.73 -3.24 -7.91
N GLY A 112 14.16 -4.44 -8.00
CA GLY A 112 13.85 -5.28 -6.83
C GLY A 112 15.07 -5.57 -5.95
N VAL A 113 16.20 -5.93 -6.56
CA VAL A 113 17.47 -6.22 -5.88
C VAL A 113 18.17 -4.94 -5.40
N GLY A 114 18.11 -3.85 -6.16
CA GLY A 114 18.64 -2.55 -5.74
C GLY A 114 17.93 -2.04 -4.48
N HIS A 115 16.62 -2.27 -4.37
CA HIS A 115 15.88 -2.04 -3.13
C HIS A 115 16.34 -2.97 -1.99
N PHE A 116 16.64 -4.24 -2.29
CA PHE A 116 17.17 -5.20 -1.32
C PHE A 116 18.55 -4.85 -0.78
N LEU A 117 19.48 -4.44 -1.66
CA LEU A 117 20.85 -4.09 -1.30
C LEU A 117 20.95 -2.71 -0.66
N GLY A 118 19.97 -1.83 -0.87
CA GLY A 118 19.85 -0.59 -0.12
C GLY A 118 19.57 -0.83 1.37
N ALA A 119 19.75 0.19 2.20
CA ALA A 119 19.51 0.15 3.65
C ALA A 119 18.04 -0.18 4.07
N ARG A 120 17.15 -0.48 3.11
CA ARG A 120 15.71 -0.71 3.29
C ARG A 120 15.35 -2.16 2.96
N ARG A 121 15.60 -3.07 3.91
CA ARG A 121 15.50 -4.52 3.77
C ARG A 121 14.03 -5.02 3.77
N ASP A 122 13.34 -5.05 2.62
CA ASP A 122 12.22 -6.01 2.43
C ASP A 122 12.71 -7.26 1.69
N LEU A 123 13.12 -8.25 2.47
CA LEU A 123 13.50 -9.54 1.93
C LEU A 123 12.33 -10.19 1.17
N GLY A 124 11.09 -9.99 1.62
CA GLY A 124 9.92 -10.70 1.09
C GLY A 124 9.55 -10.29 -0.33
N VAL A 125 9.34 -8.99 -0.58
CA VAL A 125 8.96 -8.52 -1.92
C VAL A 125 10.12 -8.67 -2.91
N ALA A 126 11.35 -8.41 -2.49
CA ALA A 126 12.53 -8.59 -3.35
C ALA A 126 12.71 -10.06 -3.76
N LEU A 127 12.57 -11.00 -2.81
CA LEU A 127 12.57 -12.43 -3.13
C LEU A 127 11.39 -12.79 -4.03
N GLY A 128 10.20 -12.25 -3.78
CA GLY A 128 9.01 -12.49 -4.61
C GLY A 128 9.21 -12.07 -6.06
N VAL A 129 9.77 -10.88 -6.27
CA VAL A 129 10.13 -10.38 -7.60
C VAL A 129 11.19 -11.29 -8.24
N GLY A 130 12.23 -11.69 -7.49
CA GLY A 130 13.26 -12.62 -7.98
C GLY A 130 12.68 -13.98 -8.42
N PHE A 131 11.81 -14.58 -7.60
CA PHE A 131 11.18 -15.86 -7.92
C PHE A 131 10.23 -15.78 -9.12
N LEU A 132 9.48 -14.67 -9.27
CA LEU A 132 8.59 -14.47 -10.42
C LEU A 132 9.34 -14.22 -11.73
N ILE A 133 10.58 -13.74 -11.65
CA ILE A 133 11.43 -13.44 -12.80
C ILE A 133 12.18 -14.67 -13.32
N LEU A 134 12.53 -15.60 -12.42
CA LEU A 134 13.29 -16.81 -12.76
C LEU A 134 12.72 -17.61 -13.96
N PRO A 135 11.40 -17.84 -14.09
CA PRO A 135 10.84 -18.57 -15.23
C PRO A 135 11.09 -17.86 -16.57
N VAL A 136 11.05 -16.53 -16.57
CA VAL A 136 11.26 -15.73 -17.79
C VAL A 136 12.73 -15.76 -18.19
N LEU A 137 13.64 -15.69 -17.22
CA LEU A 137 15.08 -15.83 -17.49
C LEU A 137 15.42 -17.22 -18.02
N ALA A 138 14.82 -18.27 -17.46
CA ALA A 138 14.97 -19.64 -17.96
C ALA A 138 14.47 -19.77 -19.41
N HIS A 139 13.31 -19.16 -19.73
CA HIS A 139 12.81 -19.10 -21.09
C HIS A 139 13.76 -18.35 -22.03
N LEU A 140 14.26 -17.18 -21.62
CA LEU A 140 15.18 -16.39 -22.44
C LEU A 140 16.49 -17.13 -22.71
N ALA A 141 17.03 -17.82 -21.69
CA ALA A 141 18.21 -18.66 -21.83
C ALA A 141 17.97 -19.81 -22.82
N MET A 142 16.77 -20.41 -22.83
CA MET A 142 16.40 -21.40 -23.84
C MET A 142 16.42 -20.81 -25.24
N VAL A 143 15.76 -19.68 -25.47
CA VAL A 143 15.65 -19.15 -26.83
C VAL A 143 17.00 -18.69 -27.37
N LEU A 144 17.79 -18.01 -26.54
CA LEU A 144 19.14 -17.58 -26.93
C LEU A 144 20.07 -18.77 -27.16
N GLY A 145 20.02 -19.77 -26.27
CA GLY A 145 20.84 -20.95 -26.39
C GLY A 145 20.50 -21.74 -27.66
N ALA A 146 19.21 -21.94 -27.95
CA ALA A 146 18.75 -22.70 -29.11
C ALA A 146 19.13 -22.02 -30.42
N ARG A 147 19.24 -20.69 -30.41
CA ARG A 147 19.57 -19.94 -31.61
C ARG A 147 21.08 -19.80 -31.85
N TRP A 148 21.89 -19.71 -30.80
CA TRP A 148 23.30 -19.32 -30.94
C TRP A 148 24.31 -20.24 -30.25
N LEU A 149 23.95 -20.93 -29.16
CA LEU A 149 24.90 -21.76 -28.41
C LEU A 149 24.82 -23.25 -28.75
N TRP A 150 23.64 -23.77 -29.06
CA TRP A 150 23.42 -25.19 -29.27
C TRP A 150 23.31 -25.50 -30.76
N ALA A 151 24.15 -26.40 -31.26
CA ALA A 151 24.01 -26.95 -32.59
C ALA A 151 22.71 -27.77 -32.68
N ASP A 152 22.02 -27.75 -33.83
CA ASP A 152 20.71 -28.42 -34.04
C ASP A 152 20.70 -29.91 -33.63
N ALA A 153 21.86 -30.57 -33.64
CA ALA A 153 22.04 -31.98 -33.27
C ALA A 153 22.31 -32.23 -31.77
N ALA A 154 22.54 -31.20 -30.96
CA ALA A 154 22.87 -31.32 -29.54
C ALA A 154 21.70 -30.98 -28.60
N TYR A 155 20.52 -30.65 -29.14
CA TYR A 155 19.42 -30.07 -28.37
C TYR A 155 18.41 -31.10 -27.82
N ASP A 156 18.90 -32.21 -27.26
CA ASP A 156 18.10 -33.11 -26.41
C ASP A 156 17.69 -32.45 -25.06
N GLY A 157 18.24 -31.26 -24.76
CA GLY A 157 17.98 -30.50 -23.53
C GLY A 157 16.71 -29.65 -23.51
N ALA A 158 16.06 -29.40 -24.66
CA ALA A 158 14.81 -28.62 -24.75
C ALA A 158 13.72 -29.06 -23.76
N PRO A 159 13.36 -30.35 -23.66
CA PRO A 159 12.35 -30.81 -22.71
C PRO A 159 12.80 -30.65 -21.25
N VAL A 160 14.10 -30.73 -20.99
CA VAL A 160 14.66 -30.55 -19.64
C VAL A 160 14.55 -29.09 -19.20
N LEU A 161 14.89 -28.13 -20.06
CA LEU A 161 14.74 -26.71 -19.72
C LEU A 161 13.26 -26.27 -19.65
N ALA A 162 12.38 -26.83 -20.47
CA ALA A 162 10.94 -26.60 -20.36
C ALA A 162 10.38 -27.07 -19.00
N ARG A 163 10.86 -28.22 -18.50
CA ARG A 163 10.55 -28.71 -17.14
C ARG A 163 11.09 -27.75 -16.07
N TYR A 164 12.30 -27.21 -16.22
CA TYR A 164 12.82 -26.23 -15.27
C TYR A 164 12.02 -24.93 -15.26
N GLY A 165 11.58 -24.43 -16.42
CA GLY A 165 10.69 -23.27 -16.51
C GLY A 165 9.35 -23.51 -15.79
N THR A 166 8.76 -24.70 -16.00
CA THR A 166 7.53 -25.14 -15.34
C THR A 166 7.69 -25.24 -13.82
N LEU A 167 8.79 -25.84 -13.36
CA LEU A 167 9.11 -25.94 -11.94
C LEU A 167 9.36 -24.56 -11.32
N ALA A 168 10.03 -23.66 -12.03
CA ALA A 168 10.24 -22.28 -11.60
C ALA A 168 8.91 -21.52 -11.41
N LEU A 169 7.95 -21.65 -12.34
CA LEU A 169 6.61 -21.07 -12.19
C LEU A 169 5.90 -21.64 -10.95
N THR A 170 6.05 -22.94 -10.74
CA THR A 170 5.40 -23.64 -9.64
C THR A 170 5.96 -23.16 -8.30
N ILE A 171 7.28 -23.02 -8.19
CA ILE A 171 7.93 -22.42 -7.01
C ILE A 171 7.45 -20.97 -6.82
N ALA A 172 7.40 -20.18 -7.89
CA ALA A 172 6.93 -18.79 -7.80
C ALA A 172 5.50 -18.70 -7.26
N GLY A 173 4.60 -19.60 -7.71
CA GLY A 173 3.23 -19.69 -7.18
C GLY A 173 3.16 -20.14 -5.73
N LEU A 174 4.01 -21.09 -5.30
CA LEU A 174 4.06 -21.55 -3.91
C LEU A 174 4.64 -20.49 -2.96
N VAL A 175 5.58 -19.70 -3.44
CA VAL A 175 6.26 -18.65 -2.66
C VAL A 175 5.47 -17.34 -2.64
N SER A 176 4.58 -17.10 -3.62
CA SER A 176 3.81 -15.84 -3.72
C SER A 176 3.05 -15.45 -2.45
N PRO A 177 2.42 -16.36 -1.67
CA PRO A 177 1.75 -15.98 -0.42
C PRO A 177 2.70 -15.39 0.62
N TYR A 178 3.93 -15.91 0.69
CA TYR A 178 4.90 -15.49 1.70
C TYR A 178 5.57 -14.16 1.33
N CYS A 179 5.78 -13.95 0.03
CA CYS A 179 6.45 -12.76 -0.48
C CYS A 179 5.50 -11.58 -0.70
N LEU A 180 4.29 -11.85 -1.18
CA LEU A 180 3.42 -10.84 -1.80
C LEU A 180 2.05 -10.70 -1.15
N ALA A 181 1.68 -11.52 -0.18
CA ALA A 181 0.41 -11.33 0.52
C ALA A 181 0.42 -10.08 1.40
N PRO A 182 -0.76 -9.51 1.70
CA PRO A 182 -0.88 -8.41 2.64
C PRO A 182 -0.31 -8.79 4.01
N ARG A 183 0.41 -7.86 4.65
CA ARG A 183 0.93 -8.03 6.00
C ARG A 183 0.04 -7.32 7.03
N PRO A 184 -0.11 -7.89 8.25
CA PRO A 184 0.50 -9.13 8.74
C PRO A 184 -0.16 -10.40 8.17
N PHE A 185 0.66 -11.37 7.77
CA PHE A 185 0.25 -12.59 7.04
C PHE A 185 -0.85 -13.38 7.75
N VAL A 186 -0.80 -13.49 9.08
CA VAL A 186 -1.80 -14.23 9.88
C VAL A 186 -3.22 -13.70 9.67
N ARG A 187 -3.38 -12.38 9.51
CA ARG A 187 -4.69 -11.77 9.22
C ARG A 187 -5.17 -12.08 7.81
N SER A 188 -4.25 -12.18 6.87
CA SER A 188 -4.57 -12.50 5.48
C SER A 188 -5.04 -13.96 5.35
N VAL A 189 -4.39 -14.89 6.06
CA VAL A 189 -4.73 -16.33 6.06
C VAL A 189 -6.10 -16.60 6.66
N THR A 190 -6.54 -15.82 7.64
CA THR A 190 -7.82 -16.00 8.32
C THR A 190 -9.02 -15.42 7.56
N ARG A 191 -8.81 -14.67 6.47
CA ARG A 191 -9.90 -14.15 5.65
C ARG A 191 -10.53 -15.28 4.83
N LEU A 192 -11.83 -15.49 5.04
CA LEU A 192 -12.61 -16.52 4.35
C LEU A 192 -12.65 -16.37 2.82
N PRO A 193 -12.81 -15.16 2.23
CA PRO A 193 -13.00 -15.06 0.79
C PRO A 193 -11.78 -15.50 -0.07
N PRO A 194 -10.53 -15.09 0.22
CA PRO A 194 -9.37 -15.60 -0.51
C PRO A 194 -9.21 -17.13 -0.42
N VAL A 195 -9.52 -17.71 0.74
CA VAL A 195 -9.48 -19.17 0.96
C VAL A 195 -10.55 -19.87 0.11
N ALA A 196 -11.78 -19.35 0.11
CA ALA A 196 -12.87 -19.90 -0.68
C ALA A 196 -12.55 -19.86 -2.19
N VAL A 197 -11.98 -18.77 -2.70
CA VAL A 197 -11.56 -18.67 -4.11
C VAL A 197 -10.45 -19.68 -4.41
N ALA A 198 -9.43 -19.79 -3.57
CA ALA A 198 -8.33 -20.73 -3.77
C ALA A 198 -8.81 -22.19 -3.82
N ILE A 199 -9.67 -22.59 -2.87
CA ILE A 199 -10.27 -23.93 -2.83
C ILE A 199 -11.12 -24.16 -4.08
N SER A 200 -11.94 -23.19 -4.49
CA SER A 200 -12.81 -23.31 -5.66
C SER A 200 -11.99 -23.51 -6.95
N VAL A 201 -10.92 -22.74 -7.13
CA VAL A 201 -10.00 -22.86 -8.28
C VAL A 201 -9.31 -24.23 -8.28
N ALA A 202 -8.81 -24.68 -7.13
CA ALA A 202 -8.13 -25.97 -7.00
C ALA A 202 -9.07 -27.15 -7.27
N LEU A 203 -10.27 -27.15 -6.68
CA LEU A 203 -11.27 -28.20 -6.87
C LEU A 203 -11.77 -28.25 -8.32
N LEU A 204 -12.02 -27.10 -8.93
CA LEU A 204 -12.44 -27.03 -10.33
C LEU A 204 -11.35 -27.58 -11.26
N ALA A 205 -10.09 -27.18 -11.05
CA ALA A 205 -8.97 -27.67 -11.84
C ALA A 205 -8.77 -29.19 -11.66
N ALA A 206 -8.82 -29.68 -10.42
CA ALA A 206 -8.71 -31.11 -10.12
C ALA A 206 -9.86 -31.92 -10.74
N TRP A 207 -11.08 -31.39 -10.68
CA TRP A 207 -12.25 -32.00 -11.30
C TRP A 207 -12.11 -32.08 -12.82
N LEU A 208 -11.69 -31.01 -13.49
CA LEU A 208 -11.45 -30.99 -14.94
C LEU A 208 -10.37 -31.99 -15.35
N LEU A 209 -9.24 -32.02 -14.64
CA LEU A 209 -8.15 -32.97 -14.91
C LEU A 209 -8.56 -34.42 -14.67
N ARG A 210 -9.45 -34.67 -13.72
CA ARG A 210 -10.00 -36.01 -13.45
C ARG A 210 -11.03 -36.44 -14.50
N ALA A 211 -11.87 -35.51 -14.94
CA ALA A 211 -12.95 -35.80 -15.89
C ALA A 211 -12.41 -36.05 -17.30
N ASP A 212 -11.49 -35.20 -17.76
CA ASP A 212 -10.85 -35.35 -19.07
C ASP A 212 -9.45 -34.73 -19.05
N TYR A 213 -8.47 -35.55 -18.66
CA TYR A 213 -7.08 -35.14 -18.54
C TYR A 213 -6.51 -34.61 -19.86
N PHE A 214 -6.84 -35.24 -20.99
CA PHE A 214 -6.30 -34.85 -22.30
C PHE A 214 -6.82 -33.49 -22.75
N THR A 215 -8.13 -33.27 -22.60
CA THR A 215 -8.71 -31.97 -22.91
C THR A 215 -8.18 -30.90 -21.96
N ALA A 216 -8.10 -31.17 -20.66
CA ALA A 216 -7.54 -30.24 -19.69
C ALA A 216 -6.07 -29.90 -19.98
N ALA A 217 -5.23 -30.87 -20.30
CA ALA A 217 -3.84 -30.68 -20.70
C ALA A 217 -3.72 -29.82 -21.97
N ARG A 218 -4.59 -30.06 -22.96
CA ARG A 218 -4.62 -29.26 -24.19
C ARG A 218 -5.11 -27.83 -23.93
N VAL A 219 -6.09 -27.63 -23.05
CA VAL A 219 -6.54 -26.30 -22.61
C VAL A 219 -5.42 -25.55 -21.89
N LEU A 220 -4.68 -26.20 -20.99
CA LEU A 220 -3.53 -25.60 -20.29
C LEU A 220 -2.41 -25.20 -21.26
N LYS A 221 -2.11 -26.06 -22.23
CA LYS A 221 -1.13 -25.76 -23.29
C LYS A 221 -1.54 -24.55 -24.13
N LEU A 222 -2.82 -24.44 -24.51
CA LEU A 222 -3.30 -23.34 -25.34
C LEU A 222 -3.48 -22.02 -24.57
N SER A 223 -3.89 -22.08 -23.31
CA SER A 223 -4.19 -20.90 -22.51
C SER A 223 -2.91 -20.22 -21.99
N ILE A 224 -2.11 -20.97 -21.23
CA ILE A 224 -0.95 -20.46 -20.49
C ILE A 224 0.38 -21.02 -21.01
N GLY A 225 0.37 -21.90 -22.02
CA GLY A 225 1.58 -22.52 -22.54
C GLY A 225 2.15 -23.62 -21.65
N PHE A 226 1.33 -24.18 -20.76
CA PHE A 226 1.75 -25.18 -19.81
C PHE A 226 1.55 -26.58 -20.40
N GLU A 227 2.64 -27.31 -20.59
CA GLU A 227 2.60 -28.63 -21.20
C GLU A 227 2.58 -29.72 -20.12
N LEU A 228 1.44 -30.42 -20.02
CA LEU A 228 1.34 -31.66 -19.25
C LEU A 228 1.75 -32.85 -20.11
N GLU A 229 2.38 -33.86 -19.52
CA GLU A 229 2.70 -35.11 -20.21
C GLU A 229 1.40 -35.76 -20.71
N THR A 230 1.32 -36.06 -22.02
CA THR A 230 0.11 -36.60 -22.66
C THR A 230 -0.02 -38.12 -22.52
N GLY A 231 1.03 -38.84 -22.12
CA GLY A 231 0.99 -40.31 -22.02
C GLY A 231 0.64 -40.86 -20.64
N ARG A 232 0.76 -40.04 -19.59
CA ARG A 232 0.52 -40.42 -18.19
C ARG A 232 0.21 -39.18 -17.37
N ALA A 233 -0.50 -39.36 -16.25
CA ALA A 233 -0.69 -38.28 -15.29
C ALA A 233 0.70 -37.81 -14.79
N ASP A 234 0.98 -36.52 -14.95
CA ASP A 234 2.22 -35.92 -14.48
C ASP A 234 2.34 -36.14 -12.95
N PRO A 235 3.44 -36.74 -12.44
CA PRO A 235 3.62 -36.94 -11.00
C PRO A 235 3.61 -35.63 -10.19
N GLN A 236 3.83 -34.48 -10.83
CA GLN A 236 3.86 -33.16 -10.20
C GLN A 236 2.49 -32.45 -10.22
N LEU A 237 1.42 -33.10 -10.71
CA LEU A 237 0.10 -32.47 -10.86
C LEU A 237 -0.41 -31.84 -9.55
N THR A 238 -0.22 -32.51 -8.42
CA THR A 238 -0.59 -32.00 -7.09
C THR A 238 0.15 -30.71 -6.75
N LEU A 239 1.43 -30.61 -7.12
CA LEU A 239 2.26 -29.42 -6.92
C LEU A 239 1.74 -28.25 -7.76
N TYR A 240 1.37 -28.51 -9.02
CA TYR A 240 0.80 -27.49 -9.91
C TYR A 240 -0.56 -26.98 -9.43
N LEU A 241 -1.43 -27.88 -8.96
CA LEU A 241 -2.73 -27.52 -8.37
C LEU A 241 -2.54 -26.66 -7.12
N LEU A 242 -1.60 -27.03 -6.25
CA LEU A 242 -1.28 -26.26 -5.05
C LEU A 242 -0.74 -24.88 -5.41
N ALA A 243 0.20 -24.78 -6.35
CA ALA A 243 0.76 -23.50 -6.81
C ALA A 243 -0.31 -22.59 -7.44
N THR A 244 -1.25 -23.17 -8.19
CA THR A 244 -2.38 -22.44 -8.77
C THR A 244 -3.31 -21.91 -7.67
N ALA A 245 -3.60 -22.73 -6.66
CA ALA A 245 -4.42 -22.35 -5.51
C ALA A 245 -3.77 -21.23 -4.70
N THR A 246 -2.47 -21.32 -4.41
CA THR A 246 -1.73 -20.30 -3.66
C THR A 246 -1.58 -18.99 -4.44
N MET A 247 -1.44 -19.05 -5.77
CA MET A 247 -1.45 -17.86 -6.61
C MET A 247 -2.83 -17.19 -6.61
N ALA A 248 -3.91 -17.96 -6.81
CA ALA A 248 -5.29 -17.46 -6.75
C ALA A 248 -5.61 -16.84 -5.38
N TRP A 249 -5.16 -17.47 -4.31
CA TRP A 249 -5.26 -16.95 -2.95
C TRP A 249 -4.53 -15.60 -2.83
N THR A 250 -3.29 -15.51 -3.32
CA THR A 250 -2.45 -14.31 -3.22
C THR A 250 -3.07 -13.15 -4.00
N ILE A 251 -3.51 -13.38 -5.24
CA ILE A 251 -4.19 -12.39 -6.08
C ILE A 251 -5.44 -11.88 -5.37
N THR A 252 -6.30 -12.78 -4.87
CA THR A 252 -7.55 -12.41 -4.21
C THR A 252 -7.30 -11.64 -2.91
N SER A 253 -6.35 -12.10 -2.10
CA SER A 253 -5.98 -11.46 -0.84
C SER A 253 -5.45 -10.03 -1.08
N CYS A 254 -4.62 -9.85 -2.11
CA CYS A 254 -4.13 -8.55 -2.52
C CYS A 254 -5.22 -7.65 -3.12
N ALA A 255 -6.15 -8.20 -3.91
CA ALA A 255 -7.25 -7.45 -4.52
C ALA A 255 -8.25 -6.94 -3.47
N MET A 256 -8.49 -7.73 -2.43
CA MET A 256 -9.33 -7.38 -1.28
C MET A 256 -8.59 -6.59 -0.20
N SER A 257 -7.31 -6.27 -0.41
CA SER A 257 -6.57 -5.45 0.52
C SER A 257 -7.08 -4.00 0.44
N PRO A 258 -7.25 -3.31 1.58
CA PRO A 258 -7.63 -1.90 1.60
C PRO A 258 -6.53 -1.02 0.99
N ARG A 259 -5.26 -1.45 1.07
CA ARG A 259 -4.12 -0.66 0.62
C ARG A 259 -4.04 -0.63 -0.92
N PRO A 260 -3.99 0.56 -1.56
CA PRO A 260 -3.95 0.66 -3.02
C PRO A 260 -2.74 -0.05 -3.61
N GLY A 261 -1.57 -0.01 -2.93
CA GLY A 261 -0.38 -0.73 -3.37
C GLY A 261 -0.58 -2.25 -3.49
N ARG A 262 -1.37 -2.86 -2.60
CA ARG A 262 -1.68 -4.30 -2.68
C ARG A 262 -2.67 -4.62 -3.81
N LYS A 263 -3.62 -3.73 -4.10
CA LYS A 263 -4.48 -3.88 -5.30
C LYS A 263 -3.64 -3.85 -6.58
N THR A 264 -2.65 -2.97 -6.64
CA THR A 264 -1.68 -2.94 -7.75
C THR A 264 -0.86 -4.24 -7.84
N VAL A 265 -0.43 -4.83 -6.71
CA VAL A 265 0.19 -6.17 -6.70
C VAL A 265 -0.75 -7.23 -7.27
N ALA A 266 -2.04 -7.22 -6.92
CA ALA A 266 -3.02 -8.16 -7.45
C ALA A 266 -3.17 -8.04 -8.97
N VAL A 267 -3.28 -6.81 -9.48
CA VAL A 267 -3.33 -6.54 -10.91
C VAL A 267 -2.05 -7.03 -11.59
N ALA A 268 -0.88 -6.71 -11.04
CA ALA A 268 0.41 -7.13 -11.57
C ALA A 268 0.52 -8.67 -11.65
N LEU A 269 0.16 -9.38 -10.58
CA LEU A 269 0.14 -10.85 -10.55
C LEU A 269 -0.87 -11.43 -11.55
N GLY A 270 -2.04 -10.81 -11.69
CA GLY A 270 -3.02 -11.18 -12.70
C GLY A 270 -2.49 -11.03 -14.12
N LEU A 271 -1.79 -9.93 -14.42
CA LEU A 271 -1.16 -9.71 -15.73
C LEU A 271 -0.04 -10.74 -16.01
N LEU A 272 0.78 -11.07 -15.01
CA LEU A 272 1.79 -12.12 -15.12
C LEU A 272 1.16 -13.48 -15.42
N ALA A 273 0.10 -13.85 -14.69
CA ALA A 273 -0.62 -15.11 -14.89
C ALA A 273 -1.28 -15.19 -16.28
N LEU A 274 -1.85 -14.09 -16.78
CA LEU A 274 -2.46 -14.00 -18.11
C LEU A 274 -1.45 -13.99 -19.26
N GLY A 275 -0.24 -13.47 -19.01
CA GLY A 275 0.88 -13.53 -19.95
C GLY A 275 1.33 -14.97 -20.20
N GLY A 276 1.29 -15.82 -19.17
CA GLY A 276 1.67 -17.23 -19.26
C GLY A 276 3.13 -17.43 -19.70
N THR A 277 3.45 -18.64 -20.15
CA THR A 277 4.80 -19.01 -20.65
C THR A 277 4.84 -19.46 -22.10
N ALA A 278 3.70 -19.42 -22.80
CA ALA A 278 3.66 -19.78 -24.21
C ALA A 278 4.34 -18.74 -25.10
N TYR A 279 4.42 -17.46 -24.70
CA TYR A 279 5.02 -16.34 -25.45
C TYR A 279 4.72 -16.31 -26.96
N GLN A 280 3.58 -16.86 -27.39
CA GLN A 280 3.27 -16.97 -28.83
C GLN A 280 2.78 -15.66 -29.46
N TRP A 281 2.18 -14.78 -28.65
CA TRP A 281 1.48 -13.60 -29.14
C TRP A 281 2.06 -12.32 -28.54
N PRO A 282 2.12 -11.21 -29.30
CA PRO A 282 2.63 -9.93 -28.80
C PRO A 282 2.01 -9.49 -27.47
N LEU A 283 0.72 -9.73 -27.30
CA LEU A 283 -0.02 -9.44 -26.07
C LEU A 283 0.61 -10.14 -24.83
N HIS A 284 1.10 -11.37 -24.95
CA HIS A 284 1.69 -12.09 -23.82
C HIS A 284 2.92 -11.38 -23.28
N TYR A 285 3.82 -10.97 -24.19
CA TYR A 285 5.03 -10.24 -23.84
C TYR A 285 4.67 -8.93 -23.14
N LEU A 286 3.68 -8.20 -23.65
CA LEU A 286 3.23 -6.94 -23.05
C LEU A 286 2.61 -7.12 -21.67
N LEU A 287 1.70 -8.09 -21.49
CA LEU A 287 1.07 -8.37 -20.19
C LEU A 287 2.13 -8.75 -19.15
N LEU A 288 3.08 -9.60 -19.52
CA LEU A 288 4.13 -10.04 -18.62
C LEU A 288 5.10 -8.89 -18.26
N ALA A 289 5.51 -8.10 -19.25
CA ALA A 289 6.36 -6.93 -19.04
C ALA A 289 5.69 -5.84 -18.18
N LEU A 290 4.40 -5.56 -18.43
CA LEU A 290 3.62 -4.62 -17.62
C LEU A 290 3.43 -5.15 -16.19
N GLY A 291 3.09 -6.42 -16.02
CA GLY A 291 2.97 -7.04 -14.70
C GLY A 291 4.27 -6.97 -13.90
N ALA A 292 5.40 -7.37 -14.49
CA ALA A 292 6.70 -7.36 -13.83
C ALA A 292 7.13 -5.93 -13.42
N THR A 293 6.94 -4.95 -14.31
CA THR A 293 7.31 -3.57 -14.03
C THR A 293 6.37 -2.90 -13.03
N MET A 294 5.08 -3.19 -13.03
CA MET A 294 4.14 -2.73 -11.99
C MET A 294 4.52 -3.28 -10.62
N LEU A 295 4.90 -4.57 -10.56
CA LEU A 295 5.33 -5.21 -9.32
C LEU A 295 6.62 -4.59 -8.78
N ALA A 296 7.59 -4.30 -9.65
CA ALA A 296 8.84 -3.66 -9.28
C ALA A 296 8.63 -2.22 -8.77
N ASP A 297 7.74 -1.44 -9.41
CA ASP A 297 7.47 -0.06 -9.00
C ASP A 297 6.69 0.04 -7.70
N VAL A 298 5.79 -0.92 -7.42
CA VAL A 298 5.01 -0.88 -6.18
C VAL A 298 5.79 -1.41 -4.98
N ALA A 299 6.87 -2.17 -5.19
CA ALA A 299 7.62 -2.84 -4.13
C ALA A 299 8.14 -1.88 -3.05
N ALA A 300 8.82 -0.80 -3.44
CA ALA A 300 9.39 0.18 -2.52
C ALA A 300 8.34 0.98 -1.72
N PRO A 301 7.34 1.63 -2.35
CA PRO A 301 6.34 2.40 -1.60
C PRO A 301 5.46 1.51 -0.72
N LEU A 302 5.13 0.30 -1.19
CA LEU A 302 4.37 -0.66 -0.39
C LEU A 302 5.17 -1.12 0.83
N HIS A 303 6.46 -1.36 0.68
CA HIS A 303 7.33 -1.70 1.81
C HIS A 303 7.39 -0.57 2.83
N ALA A 304 7.61 0.68 2.39
CA ALA A 304 7.65 1.83 3.30
C ALA A 304 6.34 1.94 4.10
N ALA A 305 5.19 1.80 3.42
CA ALA A 305 3.87 1.85 4.05
C ALA A 305 3.60 0.68 5.01
N GLU A 306 4.11 -0.53 4.72
CA GLU A 306 3.93 -1.68 5.61
C GLU A 306 4.91 -1.70 6.76
N ASN A 307 6.15 -1.24 6.55
CA ASN A 307 7.13 -1.11 7.61
C ASN A 307 6.79 0.01 8.57
N SER A 308 6.20 1.12 8.12
CA SER A 308 5.71 2.14 9.05
C SER A 308 4.62 1.54 9.95
N ALA A 309 3.67 0.78 9.39
CA ALA A 309 2.64 0.06 10.15
C ALA A 309 3.21 -1.05 11.05
N LEU A 310 4.19 -1.83 10.58
CA LEU A 310 4.80 -2.93 11.32
C LEU A 310 5.81 -2.46 12.37
N ALA A 311 6.53 -1.37 12.13
CA ALA A 311 7.42 -0.78 13.12
C ALA A 311 6.63 -0.18 14.29
N VAL A 312 5.45 0.40 14.01
CA VAL A 312 4.47 0.74 15.06
C VAL A 312 4.04 -0.51 15.85
N ALA A 313 3.83 -1.64 15.17
CA ALA A 313 3.39 -2.87 15.83
C ALA A 313 4.50 -3.66 16.57
N ARG A 314 5.75 -3.62 16.08
CA ARG A 314 6.88 -4.44 16.60
C ARG A 314 7.87 -3.66 17.46
N GLY A 315 7.96 -2.34 17.27
CA GLY A 315 9.04 -1.54 17.83
C GLY A 315 9.13 -1.62 19.35
N HIS A 316 8.04 -1.84 20.07
CA HIS A 316 8.05 -1.45 21.49
C HIS A 316 7.57 -2.44 22.54
N GLY A 317 6.80 -3.48 22.27
CA GLY A 317 6.12 -4.17 23.38
C GLY A 317 5.18 -3.25 24.21
N LEU A 318 5.18 -1.93 23.96
CA LEU A 318 4.05 -1.04 24.06
C LEU A 318 3.06 -1.53 23.02
N SER A 319 2.17 -2.41 23.47
CA SER A 319 0.80 -2.40 23.00
C SER A 319 0.40 -0.93 22.86
N VAL A 320 0.35 -0.38 21.64
CA VAL A 320 -0.45 0.82 21.38
C VAL A 320 -1.87 0.32 21.59
N SER A 321 -2.25 0.32 22.87
CA SER A 321 -3.46 -0.31 23.33
C SER A 321 -4.60 0.37 22.59
N PRO A 322 -5.48 -0.41 21.95
CA PRO A 322 -6.51 0.14 21.10
C PRO A 322 -7.35 1.12 21.93
N VAL A 323 -7.46 2.35 21.44
CA VAL A 323 -8.34 3.34 22.03
C VAL A 323 -9.75 3.02 21.55
N ASP A 324 -10.69 2.87 22.46
CA ASP A 324 -12.09 2.66 22.10
C ASP A 324 -12.69 3.94 21.47
N ASP A 325 -13.73 3.78 20.67
CA ASP A 325 -14.28 4.90 19.90
C ASP A 325 -14.98 5.95 20.78
N ALA A 326 -15.52 5.58 21.93
CA ALA A 326 -16.15 6.52 22.84
C ALA A 326 -15.09 7.42 23.52
N THR A 327 -13.98 6.83 23.96
CA THR A 327 -12.84 7.57 24.49
C THR A 327 -12.19 8.44 23.42
N TRP A 328 -12.07 7.92 22.19
CA TRP A 328 -11.59 8.71 21.05
C TRP A 328 -12.48 9.92 20.78
N GLY A 329 -13.80 9.73 20.72
CA GLY A 329 -14.77 10.81 20.51
C GLY A 329 -14.70 11.89 21.59
N ARG A 330 -14.57 11.49 22.87
CA ARG A 330 -14.39 12.43 23.99
C ARG A 330 -13.09 13.23 23.87
N TYR A 331 -11.99 12.56 23.52
CA TYR A 331 -10.71 13.23 23.31
C TYR A 331 -10.79 14.26 22.17
N LEU A 332 -11.36 13.87 21.02
CA LEU A 332 -11.54 14.77 19.89
C LEU A 332 -12.43 15.97 20.24
N ALA A 333 -13.50 15.77 21.01
CA ALA A 333 -14.35 16.86 21.47
C ALA A 333 -13.58 17.87 22.33
N THR A 334 -12.72 17.39 23.24
CA THR A 334 -11.84 18.24 24.06
C THR A 334 -10.85 19.02 23.20
N VAL A 335 -10.16 18.34 22.27
CA VAL A 335 -9.22 18.97 21.35
C VAL A 335 -9.92 20.01 20.49
N ALA A 336 -11.05 19.68 19.88
CA ALA A 336 -11.82 20.60 19.04
C ALA A 336 -12.30 21.83 19.82
N THR A 337 -12.72 21.65 21.07
CA THR A 337 -13.14 22.76 21.95
C THR A 337 -12.00 23.73 22.23
N VAL A 338 -10.81 23.21 22.51
CA VAL A 338 -9.63 24.06 22.75
C VAL A 338 -9.13 24.70 21.46
N LEU A 339 -9.08 23.97 20.34
CA LEU A 339 -8.64 24.49 19.05
C LEU A 339 -9.54 25.61 18.53
N ARG A 340 -10.86 25.58 18.80
CA ARG A 340 -11.78 26.67 18.45
C ARG A 340 -11.44 28.03 19.07
N ARG A 341 -10.56 28.08 20.08
CA ARG A 341 -10.03 29.35 20.63
C ARG A 341 -9.09 30.06 19.66
N ARG A 342 -8.50 29.33 18.71
CA ARG A 342 -7.53 29.82 17.71
C ARG A 342 -7.96 29.62 16.27
N VAL A 343 -8.73 28.56 16.01
CA VAL A 343 -9.11 28.11 14.67
C VAL A 343 -10.59 28.44 14.43
N THR A 344 -10.86 29.25 13.41
CA THR A 344 -12.19 29.53 12.89
C THR A 344 -12.66 28.38 12.01
N SER A 345 -13.98 28.16 11.96
CA SER A 345 -14.60 27.16 11.06
C SER A 345 -14.05 25.73 11.23
N LEU A 346 -13.79 25.31 12.48
CA LEU A 346 -13.27 23.97 12.75
C LEU A 346 -14.34 22.89 12.54
N HIS A 347 -14.14 22.08 11.50
CA HIS A 347 -14.90 20.88 11.17
C HIS A 347 -14.13 19.62 11.58
N THR A 348 -14.88 18.57 11.91
CA THR A 348 -14.33 17.25 12.27
C THR A 348 -15.06 16.19 11.47
N LEU A 349 -14.31 15.40 10.71
CA LEU A 349 -14.82 14.30 9.91
C LEU A 349 -14.10 13.02 10.35
N THR A 350 -14.85 11.99 10.71
CA THR A 350 -14.27 10.65 10.94
C THR A 350 -14.80 9.70 9.90
N THR A 351 -13.94 9.21 9.03
CA THR A 351 -14.28 8.16 8.08
C THR A 351 -13.87 6.81 8.63
N ARG A 352 -14.73 5.81 8.46
CA ARG A 352 -14.44 4.42 8.82
C ARG A 352 -14.45 3.58 7.56
N ALA A 353 -13.35 2.90 7.31
CA ALA A 353 -13.28 1.93 6.23
C ALA A 353 -13.69 0.53 6.73
N PRO A 354 -14.14 -0.36 5.82
CA PRO A 354 -14.60 -1.71 6.16
C PRO A 354 -13.53 -2.59 6.82
N ASP A 355 -12.25 -2.22 6.69
CA ASP A 355 -11.11 -2.93 7.28
C ASP A 355 -10.86 -2.57 8.76
N GLY A 356 -11.70 -1.70 9.34
CA GLY A 356 -11.54 -1.18 10.70
C GLY A 356 -10.48 -0.08 10.82
N SER A 357 -9.96 0.43 9.70
CA SER A 357 -9.21 1.67 9.70
C SER A 357 -10.17 2.86 9.81
N THR A 358 -9.76 3.85 10.57
CA THR A 358 -10.52 5.08 10.79
C THR A 358 -9.57 6.25 10.57
N SER A 359 -9.96 7.19 9.71
CA SER A 359 -9.22 8.44 9.54
C SER A 359 -10.07 9.57 10.12
N THR A 360 -9.53 10.26 11.12
CA THR A 360 -10.14 11.47 11.66
C THR A 360 -9.44 12.67 11.03
N VAL A 361 -10.20 13.55 10.38
CA VAL A 361 -9.69 14.80 9.82
C VAL A 361 -10.34 15.97 10.55
N LEU A 362 -9.52 16.86 11.09
CA LEU A 362 -9.91 18.17 11.58
C LEU A 362 -9.51 19.20 10.53
N ILE A 363 -10.44 20.02 10.07
CA ILE A 363 -10.18 21.06 9.07
C ILE A 363 -10.68 22.38 9.64
N GLY A 364 -9.87 23.44 9.57
CA GLY A 364 -10.30 24.77 9.93
C GLY A 364 -9.35 25.81 9.39
N GLU A 365 -9.49 27.05 9.86
CA GLU A 365 -8.68 28.17 9.43
C GLU A 365 -8.10 28.92 10.63
N ALA A 366 -6.82 29.31 10.57
CA ALA A 366 -6.25 30.24 11.54
C ALA A 366 -5.29 31.20 10.85
N ASP A 367 -5.37 32.48 11.21
CA ASP A 367 -4.56 33.56 10.63
C ASP A 367 -4.60 33.58 9.09
N GLY A 368 -5.76 33.31 8.49
CA GLY A 368 -5.96 33.25 7.04
C GLY A 368 -5.43 31.99 6.36
N ARG A 369 -5.03 30.96 7.12
CA ARG A 369 -4.42 29.73 6.60
C ARG A 369 -5.28 28.52 6.91
N THR A 370 -5.47 27.67 5.92
CA THR A 370 -6.06 26.35 6.09
C THR A 370 -5.19 25.49 6.99
N ILE A 371 -5.81 24.91 8.02
CA ILE A 371 -5.22 23.90 8.88
C ILE A 371 -5.95 22.59 8.63
N ARG A 372 -5.19 21.53 8.38
CA ARG A 372 -5.69 20.17 8.25
C ARG A 372 -4.92 19.27 9.19
N ALA A 373 -5.59 18.67 10.15
CA ALA A 373 -5.03 17.64 11.01
C ALA A 373 -5.68 16.30 10.69
N ARG A 374 -4.90 15.35 10.18
CA ARG A 374 -5.33 13.99 9.89
C ARG A 374 -4.72 13.03 10.92
N ILE A 375 -5.56 12.21 11.53
CA ILE A 375 -5.14 11.18 12.46
C ILE A 375 -5.63 9.84 11.91
N ASP A 376 -4.68 8.98 11.56
CA ASP A 376 -4.99 7.64 11.07
C ASP A 376 -4.95 6.65 12.22
N ARG A 377 -6.02 5.85 12.36
CA ARG A 377 -6.17 4.77 13.34
C ARG A 377 -6.44 3.46 12.59
N GLU A 378 -5.85 2.36 13.05
CA GLU A 378 -6.15 1.00 12.57
C GLU A 378 -6.52 0.13 13.77
N GLN A 379 -7.76 -0.35 13.82
CA GLN A 379 -8.29 -1.15 14.94
C GLN A 379 -8.12 -0.47 16.31
N GLY A 380 -8.32 0.85 16.35
CA GLY A 380 -8.22 1.64 17.57
C GLY A 380 -6.82 2.15 17.91
N ALA A 381 -5.76 1.57 17.34
CA ALA A 381 -4.39 2.06 17.52
C ALA A 381 -4.11 3.25 16.60
N VAL A 382 -3.51 4.33 17.13
CA VAL A 382 -3.14 5.51 16.33
C VAL A 382 -1.83 5.22 15.57
N LEU A 383 -1.88 5.29 14.24
CA LEU A 383 -0.76 5.03 13.35
C LEU A 383 0.10 6.26 13.09
N GLY A 384 -0.51 7.44 13.06
CA GLY A 384 0.18 8.68 12.77
C GLY A 384 -0.75 9.89 12.89
N VAL A 385 -0.12 11.04 13.15
CA VAL A 385 -0.76 12.35 13.11
C VAL A 385 -0.06 13.18 12.06
N ASP A 386 -0.83 13.75 11.16
CA ASP A 386 -0.36 14.60 10.07
C ASP A 386 -1.03 15.97 10.18
N LEU A 387 -0.25 17.02 10.40
CA LEU A 387 -0.70 18.40 10.52
C LEU A 387 -0.17 19.16 9.30
N ALA A 388 -1.06 19.61 8.43
CA ALA A 388 -0.72 20.45 7.28
C ALA A 388 -1.30 21.86 7.48
N LEU A 389 -0.48 22.87 7.20
CA LEU A 389 -0.87 24.28 7.14
C LEU A 389 -0.60 24.84 5.75
N GLY A 390 -1.52 25.67 5.25
CA GLY A 390 -1.47 26.24 3.91
C GLY A 390 -2.01 25.27 2.84
N ARG A 391 -1.46 25.35 1.63
CA ARG A 391 -1.92 24.53 0.49
C ARG A 391 -1.59 23.05 0.67
N ASP A 392 -2.49 22.18 0.24
CA ASP A 392 -2.30 20.73 0.38
C ASP A 392 -1.13 20.25 -0.52
N LEU A 393 -0.14 19.63 0.11
CA LEU A 393 1.03 19.05 -0.58
C LEU A 393 0.68 17.82 -1.41
N GLU A 394 -0.44 17.15 -1.12
CA GLU A 394 -0.84 15.96 -1.87
C GLU A 394 -1.39 16.31 -3.26
N ALA A 395 -1.91 17.53 -3.44
CA ALA A 395 -2.47 18.00 -4.70
C ALA A 395 -1.41 18.44 -5.73
N VAL A 396 -0.24 18.91 -5.28
CA VAL A 396 0.83 19.39 -6.16
C VAL A 396 2.18 18.88 -5.69
N PRO A 397 2.86 17.99 -6.45
CA PRO A 397 4.20 17.52 -6.09
C PRO A 397 5.22 18.66 -6.22
N SER A 398 5.44 19.38 -5.13
CA SER A 398 6.52 20.36 -5.00
C SER A 398 7.70 19.75 -4.24
N THR A 399 8.91 19.98 -4.74
CA THR A 399 10.13 19.65 -4.01
C THR A 399 10.20 20.47 -2.72
N PRO A 400 10.42 19.84 -1.55
CA PRO A 400 10.50 20.55 -0.28
C PRO A 400 11.70 21.50 -0.24
N THR A 401 11.49 22.70 0.33
CA THR A 401 12.55 23.70 0.53
C THR A 401 13.41 23.37 1.75
N LEU A 402 12.76 22.84 2.79
CA LEU A 402 13.40 22.42 4.02
C LEU A 402 12.70 21.17 4.55
N THR A 403 13.49 20.21 5.03
CA THR A 403 13.01 19.06 5.80
C THR A 403 13.77 19.00 7.12
N VAL A 404 13.06 18.89 8.22
CA VAL A 404 13.59 18.66 9.57
C VAL A 404 13.07 17.31 10.06
N VAL A 405 13.94 16.36 10.34
CA VAL A 405 13.55 14.99 10.71
C VAL A 405 14.17 14.64 12.04
N SER A 406 13.40 14.09 12.97
CA SER A 406 13.99 13.57 14.21
C SER A 406 15.01 12.47 13.88
N ASP A 407 16.08 12.38 14.66
CA ASP A 407 17.19 11.43 14.49
C ASP A 407 16.79 9.98 14.84
N ASP A 408 15.69 9.51 14.24
CA ASP A 408 15.23 8.13 14.21
C ASP A 408 15.43 7.61 12.77
N PRO A 409 16.24 6.55 12.58
CA PRO A 409 16.50 5.96 11.27
C PRO A 409 15.24 5.61 10.47
N LEU A 410 14.13 5.28 11.16
CA LEU A 410 12.87 4.95 10.53
C LEU A 410 12.11 6.19 10.06
N LEU A 411 12.24 7.33 10.75
CA LEU A 411 11.64 8.60 10.35
C LEU A 411 12.38 9.22 9.17
N LEU A 412 13.72 9.13 9.17
CA LEU A 412 14.56 9.54 8.02
C LEU A 412 14.18 8.82 6.71
N ALA A 413 13.67 7.59 6.80
CA ALA A 413 13.30 6.83 5.61
C ALA A 413 11.98 7.32 4.97
N ASP A 414 11.08 7.87 5.77
CA ASP A 414 9.73 8.30 5.38
C ASP A 414 9.65 9.79 5.00
N ALA A 415 10.52 10.62 5.60
CA ALA A 415 10.54 12.04 5.35
C ALA A 415 10.95 12.39 3.88
N PRO A 416 10.24 13.32 3.22
CA PRO A 416 10.65 13.87 1.93
C PRO A 416 12.02 14.55 2.00
N SER A 417 12.94 14.26 1.08
CA SER A 417 14.27 14.89 1.06
C SER A 417 14.23 16.26 0.36
N ALA A 418 14.82 17.27 1.01
CA ALA A 418 14.93 18.64 0.50
C ALA A 418 16.33 18.99 -0.05
N GLY A 419 17.26 18.03 -0.11
CA GLY A 419 18.61 18.24 -0.64
C GLY A 419 19.71 17.94 0.40
N PRO A 420 20.80 18.74 0.43
CA PRO A 420 21.96 18.45 1.27
C PRO A 420 21.64 18.62 2.76
N GLU A 421 22.35 17.87 3.59
CA GLU A 421 22.26 17.95 5.04
C GLU A 421 22.81 19.29 5.57
N LEU A 422 22.14 19.83 6.58
CA LEU A 422 22.45 21.09 7.23
C LEU A 422 22.69 20.86 8.71
N THR A 423 23.64 21.59 9.27
CA THR A 423 23.88 21.69 10.71
C THR A 423 23.61 23.11 11.17
N THR A 424 23.10 23.27 12.38
CA THR A 424 22.93 24.57 13.02
C THR A 424 24.10 24.86 13.97
N ALA A 425 24.02 25.96 14.72
CA ALA A 425 24.95 26.22 15.83
C ALA A 425 24.41 25.70 17.17
N ASP A 426 23.20 25.11 17.16
CA ASP A 426 22.54 24.58 18.36
C ASP A 426 22.69 23.05 18.40
N GLN A 427 23.62 22.60 19.23
CA GLN A 427 23.95 21.18 19.37
C GLN A 427 22.77 20.33 19.86
N ALA A 428 21.86 20.89 20.69
CA ALA A 428 20.71 20.15 21.18
C ALA A 428 19.70 19.91 20.06
N PHE A 429 19.50 20.93 19.20
CA PHE A 429 18.67 20.81 18.01
C PHE A 429 19.27 19.83 17.00
N ASP A 430 20.56 19.94 16.69
CA ASP A 430 21.25 19.07 15.72
C ASP A 430 21.38 17.61 16.18
N HIS A 431 21.48 17.39 17.49
CA HIS A 431 21.46 16.04 18.05
C HIS A 431 20.07 15.40 17.90
N ARG A 432 19.00 16.18 18.04
CA ARG A 432 17.63 15.66 17.95
C ARG A 432 17.11 15.59 16.52
N PHE A 433 17.56 16.49 15.64
CA PHE A 433 17.04 16.62 14.28
C PHE A 433 18.15 16.62 13.24
N ARG A 434 17.89 15.94 12.13
CA ARG A 434 18.63 16.09 10.87
C ARG A 434 17.87 17.04 9.96
N CYS A 435 18.54 18.09 9.53
CA CYS A 435 17.98 19.11 8.65
C CYS A 435 18.51 18.91 7.23
N GLN A 436 17.67 19.14 6.23
CA GLN A 436 18.04 19.09 4.81
C GLN A 436 17.44 20.26 4.05
N GLY A 437 18.17 20.79 3.07
CA GLY A 437 17.66 21.78 2.12
C GLY A 437 18.27 23.17 2.25
N SER A 438 17.43 24.21 2.39
CA SER A 438 17.87 25.61 2.41
C SER A 438 18.22 26.11 3.82
N ALA A 439 19.48 26.49 4.03
CA ALA A 439 19.94 27.12 5.26
C ALA A 439 19.21 28.46 5.55
N ALA A 440 18.86 29.21 4.50
CA ALA A 440 18.09 30.44 4.63
C ALA A 440 16.67 30.18 5.14
N ALA A 441 16.01 29.13 4.62
CA ALA A 441 14.69 28.72 5.12
C ALA A 441 14.75 28.21 6.57
N LEU A 442 15.80 27.46 6.92
CA LEU A 442 16.02 27.00 8.30
C LEU A 442 16.17 28.18 9.27
N ALA A 443 17.00 29.17 8.93
CA ALA A 443 17.19 30.37 9.74
C ALA A 443 15.95 31.26 9.81
N GLN A 444 15.17 31.32 8.73
CA GLN A 444 13.90 32.05 8.69
C GLN A 444 12.86 31.43 9.63
N LEU A 445 12.72 30.10 9.61
CA LEU A 445 11.71 29.39 10.39
C LEU A 445 12.12 29.24 11.85
N PHE A 446 13.38 28.91 12.12
CA PHE A 446 13.85 28.56 13.45
C PHE A 446 14.90 29.56 13.95
N ASP A 447 14.50 30.41 14.89
CA ASP A 447 15.45 31.12 15.75
C ASP A 447 15.84 30.26 16.98
N ASP A 448 16.66 30.81 17.87
CA ASP A 448 17.11 30.09 19.08
C ASP A 448 15.94 29.64 19.96
N GLY A 449 14.91 30.48 20.12
CA GLY A 449 13.74 30.17 20.94
C GLY A 449 12.87 29.06 20.33
N LEU A 450 12.65 29.11 19.02
CA LEU A 450 11.88 28.10 18.29
C LEU A 450 12.63 26.78 18.15
N ARG A 451 13.96 26.80 18.02
CA ARG A 451 14.77 25.57 18.10
C ARG A 451 14.59 24.89 19.44
N ALA A 452 14.72 25.62 20.55
CA ALA A 452 14.52 25.05 21.88
C ALA A 452 13.10 24.47 22.06
N ARG A 453 12.06 25.18 21.62
CA ARG A 453 10.66 24.70 21.67
C ARG A 453 10.42 23.49 20.77
N ALA A 454 10.92 23.50 19.54
CA ALA A 454 10.82 22.37 18.63
C ALA A 454 11.54 21.13 19.19
N THR A 455 12.72 21.32 19.79
CA THR A 455 13.47 20.27 20.48
C THR A 455 12.73 19.71 21.68
N ALA A 456 11.83 20.45 22.31
CA ALA A 456 11.00 19.95 23.40
C ALA A 456 9.73 19.25 22.91
N LEU A 457 9.07 19.81 21.89
CA LEU A 457 7.68 19.49 21.54
C LEU A 457 7.52 18.59 20.31
N LEU A 458 8.40 18.73 19.31
CA LEU A 458 8.21 18.04 18.04
C LEU A 458 8.87 16.66 18.05
N ASP A 459 8.13 15.70 17.52
CA ASP A 459 8.59 14.34 17.22
C ASP A 459 8.11 13.93 15.83
N GLY A 460 8.88 13.17 15.08
CA GLY A 460 8.60 12.89 13.67
C GLY A 460 9.39 13.77 12.71
N TRP A 461 8.73 14.24 11.65
CA TRP A 461 9.34 15.09 10.64
C TRP A 461 8.47 16.30 10.30
N LEU A 462 9.12 17.37 9.86
CA LEU A 462 8.52 18.61 9.40
C LEU A 462 9.08 18.96 8.03
N VAL A 463 8.19 19.27 7.10
CA VAL A 463 8.49 19.64 5.73
C VAL A 463 7.92 21.03 5.47
N PHE A 464 8.75 21.89 4.89
CA PHE A 464 8.36 23.23 4.49
C PHE A 464 8.57 23.41 2.99
N VAL A 465 7.53 23.89 2.32
CA VAL A 465 7.58 24.40 0.95
C VAL A 465 7.36 25.89 1.01
N GLU A 466 8.37 26.64 0.59
CA GLU A 466 8.41 28.09 0.71
C GLU A 466 7.12 28.75 0.21
N ARG A 467 6.51 29.57 1.07
CA ARG A 467 5.26 30.31 0.87
C ARG A 467 4.02 29.47 0.56
N ARG A 468 4.10 28.14 0.48
CA ARG A 468 2.97 27.30 0.10
C ARG A 468 2.42 26.50 1.25
N SER A 469 3.28 25.76 1.95
CA SER A 469 2.81 24.81 2.95
C SER A 469 3.85 24.44 3.99
N LEU A 470 3.35 24.05 5.14
CA LEU A 470 4.10 23.44 6.23
C LEU A 470 3.38 22.16 6.63
N ARG A 471 4.07 21.01 6.58
CA ARG A 471 3.52 19.72 6.97
C ARG A 471 4.37 19.11 8.07
N TYR A 472 3.74 18.72 9.15
CA TYR A 472 4.34 18.04 10.27
C TYR A 472 3.68 16.68 10.44
N ARG A 473 4.48 15.61 10.49
CA ARG A 473 3.99 14.26 10.70
C ARG A 473 4.69 13.64 11.90
N SER A 474 3.91 13.13 12.83
CA SER A 474 4.39 12.41 14.01
C SER A 474 3.87 10.99 14.05
N TYR A 475 4.64 10.12 14.71
CA TYR A 475 4.36 8.71 14.86
C TYR A 475 4.25 8.37 16.35
N PRO A 476 3.03 8.23 16.87
CA PRO A 476 2.83 8.01 18.30
C PRO A 476 3.54 6.78 18.85
N GLY A 477 4.00 6.90 20.09
CA GLY A 477 4.69 5.85 20.83
C GLY A 477 6.21 5.80 20.64
N ARG A 478 6.81 6.55 19.71
CA ARG A 478 8.26 6.48 19.41
C ARG A 478 9.15 7.35 20.30
N SER A 479 8.68 8.53 20.70
CA SER A 479 9.35 9.36 21.71
C SER A 479 8.36 9.87 22.77
N GLY A 480 8.89 10.24 23.94
CA GLY A 480 8.09 10.84 25.02
C GLY A 480 7.39 12.16 24.65
N ALA A 481 7.71 12.78 23.51
CA ALA A 481 7.04 14.02 23.08
C ALA A 481 5.67 13.78 22.41
N VAL A 482 5.38 12.60 21.84
CA VAL A 482 4.04 12.35 21.26
C VAL A 482 2.98 12.10 22.34
N GLU A 483 3.36 11.60 23.52
CA GLU A 483 2.48 11.58 24.71
C GLU A 483 2.05 12.99 25.14
N HIS A 484 2.76 14.03 24.68
CA HIS A 484 2.34 15.41 24.88
C HIS A 484 1.13 15.75 24.01
N PHE A 485 1.15 15.41 22.72
CA PHE A 485 0.03 15.68 21.81
C PHE A 485 -1.16 14.73 22.03
N LEU A 486 -0.87 13.42 22.03
CA LEU A 486 -1.83 12.34 22.16
C LEU A 486 -1.44 11.52 23.39
N PRO A 487 -2.15 11.67 24.53
CA PRO A 487 -1.85 10.92 25.74
C PRO A 487 -2.32 9.46 25.59
N LEU A 488 -1.66 8.71 24.70
CA LEU A 488 -2.11 7.40 24.25
C LEU A 488 -2.23 6.41 25.40
N ALA A 489 -1.34 6.49 26.39
CA ALA A 489 -1.40 5.64 27.57
C ALA A 489 -2.70 5.85 28.37
N ASP A 490 -3.15 7.10 28.53
CA ASP A 490 -4.41 7.41 29.21
C ASP A 490 -5.63 7.04 28.35
N LEU A 491 -5.57 7.35 27.05
CA LEU A 491 -6.65 7.04 26.11
C LEU A 491 -6.89 5.54 25.99
N ALA A 492 -5.83 4.75 25.97
CA ALA A 492 -5.89 3.29 26.02
C ALA A 492 -6.56 2.75 27.29
N GLN A 493 -6.49 3.49 28.40
CA GLN A 493 -7.14 3.16 29.67
C GLN A 493 -8.58 3.70 29.75
N GLY A 494 -9.12 4.25 28.65
CA GLY A 494 -10.44 4.86 28.60
C GLY A 494 -10.52 6.24 29.26
N ARG A 495 -9.38 6.89 29.51
CA ARG A 495 -9.27 8.17 30.22
C ARG A 495 -8.85 9.29 29.27
N VAL A 496 -9.44 10.46 29.43
CA VAL A 496 -8.97 11.68 28.78
C VAL A 496 -8.38 12.56 29.87
N PRO A 497 -7.05 12.75 29.91
CA PRO A 497 -6.43 13.49 31.00
C PRO A 497 -6.82 14.97 30.94
N PRO A 498 -6.93 15.64 32.10
CA PRO A 498 -7.14 17.07 32.12
C PRO A 498 -5.95 17.76 31.44
N GLY A 499 -6.21 18.79 30.62
CA GLY A 499 -5.15 19.46 29.87
C GLY A 499 -4.85 18.87 28.48
N ALA A 500 -5.49 17.76 28.08
CA ALA A 500 -5.17 17.09 26.81
C ALA A 500 -5.35 18.03 25.58
N GLY A 501 -6.41 18.83 25.58
CA GLY A 501 -6.66 19.81 24.53
C GLY A 501 -5.62 20.93 24.52
N GLU A 502 -5.19 21.39 25.70
CA GLU A 502 -4.17 22.43 25.85
C GLU A 502 -2.81 21.96 25.32
N ARG A 503 -2.42 20.71 25.58
CA ARG A 503 -1.15 20.18 25.04
C ARG A 503 -1.19 20.06 23.52
N ALA A 504 -2.33 19.65 22.96
CA ALA A 504 -2.51 19.64 21.52
C ALA A 504 -2.35 21.06 20.94
N LEU A 505 -3.00 22.05 21.56
CA LEU A 505 -2.92 23.45 21.16
C LEU A 505 -1.48 23.97 21.11
N VAL A 506 -0.63 23.61 22.08
CA VAL A 506 0.77 24.06 22.12
C VAL A 506 1.56 23.67 20.85
N ILE A 507 1.31 22.48 20.30
CA ILE A 507 1.93 22.05 19.04
C ILE A 507 1.35 22.84 17.86
N PHE A 508 0.03 23.02 17.82
CA PHE A 508 -0.59 23.84 16.78
C PHE A 508 -0.08 25.28 16.79
N GLU A 509 0.09 25.89 17.95
CA GLU A 509 0.64 27.25 18.08
C GLU A 509 2.09 27.33 17.61
N LEU A 510 2.92 26.33 17.93
CA LEU A 510 4.28 26.25 17.39
C LEU A 510 4.27 26.17 15.86
N LEU A 511 3.43 25.31 15.27
CA LEU A 511 3.34 25.16 13.83
C LEU A 511 2.75 26.40 13.14
N LEU A 512 1.81 27.09 13.76
CA LEU A 512 1.27 28.36 13.27
C LEU A 512 2.32 29.47 13.29
N GLU A 513 3.15 29.53 14.32
CA GLU A 513 4.26 30.48 14.38
C GLU A 513 5.30 30.21 13.29
N LEU A 514 5.64 28.93 13.06
CA LEU A 514 6.50 28.53 11.95
C LEU A 514 5.88 28.89 10.59
N ALA A 515 4.58 28.64 10.40
CA ALA A 515 3.85 29.00 9.19
C ALA A 515 3.84 30.52 8.94
N ALA A 516 3.66 31.33 10.00
CA ALA A 516 3.71 32.78 9.93
C ALA A 516 5.09 33.29 9.50
N ARG A 517 6.17 32.74 10.09
CA ARG A 517 7.55 33.06 9.69
C ARG A 517 7.87 32.62 8.26
N GLY A 518 7.34 31.47 7.85
CA GLY A 518 7.44 30.95 6.50
C GLY A 518 6.65 31.73 5.45
N GLN A 519 5.88 32.75 5.87
CA GLN A 519 5.04 33.58 5.00
C GLN A 519 4.14 32.75 4.09
N LEU A 520 3.53 31.69 4.65
CA LEU A 520 2.59 30.87 3.89
C LEU A 520 1.45 31.74 3.34
N GLU A 521 1.18 31.59 2.04
CA GLU A 521 0.07 32.24 1.34
C GLU A 521 -1.25 31.96 2.08
N SER A 522 -2.07 33.00 2.21
CA SER A 522 -3.41 32.87 2.75
C SER A 522 -4.27 32.02 1.80
N ALA A 523 -5.11 31.16 2.36
CA ALA A 523 -6.07 30.43 1.55
C ALA A 523 -7.07 31.44 0.95
N SER A 524 -7.21 31.47 -0.38
CA SER A 524 -8.33 32.17 -1.00
C SER A 524 -9.62 31.39 -0.74
N ASP A 525 -10.76 32.08 -0.58
CA ASP A 525 -12.05 31.49 -0.18
C ASP A 525 -12.47 30.21 -0.93
N GLY A 526 -12.06 30.03 -2.20
CA GLY A 526 -12.35 28.82 -2.98
C GLY A 526 -11.52 27.57 -2.63
N GLU A 527 -10.37 27.72 -1.98
CA GLU A 527 -9.51 26.58 -1.62
C GLU A 527 -10.05 25.80 -0.42
N SER A 528 -10.64 26.50 0.57
CA SER A 528 -11.26 25.87 1.75
C SER A 528 -12.42 24.95 1.37
N GLU A 529 -13.22 25.36 0.38
CA GLU A 529 -14.36 24.58 -0.13
C GLU A 529 -13.86 23.33 -0.88
N SER A 530 -12.86 23.47 -1.76
CA SER A 530 -12.26 22.33 -2.45
C SER A 530 -11.56 21.33 -1.51
N ALA A 531 -10.98 21.79 -0.41
CA ALA A 531 -10.35 20.93 0.59
C ALA A 531 -11.39 20.12 1.36
N PHE A 532 -12.55 20.73 1.66
CA PHE A 532 -13.69 20.03 2.25
C PHE A 532 -14.29 19.02 1.28
N GLU A 533 -14.48 19.40 0.02
CA GLU A 533 -14.99 18.53 -1.03
C GLU A 533 -14.06 17.35 -1.28
N SER A 534 -12.74 17.58 -1.36
CA SER A 534 -11.72 16.51 -1.45
C SER A 534 -11.73 15.58 -0.24
N ALA A 535 -11.93 16.11 0.97
CA ALA A 535 -12.04 15.29 2.18
C ALA A 535 -13.34 14.47 2.19
N SER A 536 -14.43 15.03 1.65
CA SER A 536 -15.73 14.35 1.49
C SER A 536 -15.69 13.28 0.40
N GLU A 537 -15.03 13.53 -0.73
CA GLU A 537 -14.83 12.55 -1.82
C GLU A 537 -13.95 11.38 -1.39
N MET A 538 -13.04 11.60 -0.43
CA MET A 538 -12.26 10.53 0.19
C MET A 538 -13.07 9.66 1.17
N ALA A 539 -14.28 10.09 1.56
CA ALA A 539 -15.18 9.24 2.32
C ALA A 539 -15.81 8.21 1.38
N PRO A 540 -15.78 6.90 1.72
CA PRO A 540 -16.47 5.91 0.89
C PRO A 540 -17.95 6.26 0.80
N GLU A 541 -18.56 6.15 -0.39
CA GLU A 541 -19.98 6.49 -0.68
C GLU A 541 -20.96 5.96 0.40
N SER A 542 -20.66 4.78 0.95
CA SER A 542 -21.41 4.11 2.02
C SER A 542 -21.41 4.85 3.38
N ALA A 543 -20.50 5.80 3.61
CA ALA A 543 -20.44 6.58 4.84
C ALA A 543 -21.44 7.76 4.84
N SER A 544 -21.86 8.24 3.67
CA SER A 544 -22.83 9.34 3.57
C SER A 544 -24.23 8.93 4.03
N GLU A 545 -24.63 7.68 3.79
CA GLU A 545 -25.90 7.09 4.26
C GLU A 545 -25.92 6.84 5.78
N ILE A 546 -24.75 6.62 6.40
CA ILE A 546 -24.64 6.44 7.85
C ILE A 546 -24.59 7.81 8.56
N ALA A 547 -23.97 8.81 7.94
CA ALA A 547 -23.90 10.17 8.48
C ALA A 547 -25.26 10.88 8.53
N SER A 548 -26.18 10.58 7.61
CA SER A 548 -27.56 11.08 7.70
C SER A 548 -28.33 10.44 8.85
N GLY A 549 -28.21 9.13 9.06
CA GLY A 549 -28.86 8.42 10.18
C GLY A 549 -28.32 8.81 11.57
N ALA A 550 -27.02 9.04 11.70
CA ALA A 550 -26.40 9.48 12.96
C ALA A 550 -26.75 10.93 13.33
N LYS A 551 -27.10 11.77 12.35
CA LYS A 551 -27.56 13.15 12.59
C LYS A 551 -28.94 13.17 13.24
N ASP A 552 -29.81 12.23 12.87
CA ASP A 552 -31.15 12.10 13.45
C ASP A 552 -31.09 11.52 14.89
N GLU A 553 -30.25 10.51 15.14
CA GLU A 553 -30.06 9.96 16.50
C GLU A 553 -29.41 10.96 17.47
N ALA A 554 -28.50 11.82 16.99
CA ALA A 554 -27.87 12.85 17.82
C ALA A 554 -28.83 14.01 18.16
N LEU A 555 -29.78 14.33 17.26
CA LEU A 555 -30.86 15.28 17.53
C LEU A 555 -31.84 14.72 18.58
N ASP A 556 -32.15 13.43 18.52
CA ASP A 556 -33.01 12.76 19.50
C ASP A 556 -32.35 12.62 20.88
N ALA A 557 -31.04 12.35 20.94
CA ALA A 557 -30.29 12.31 22.19
C ALA A 557 -30.15 13.69 22.86
N SER A 558 -30.00 14.76 22.05
CA SER A 558 -29.99 16.15 22.50
C SER A 558 -31.36 16.60 23.04
N ALA A 559 -32.45 16.17 22.39
CA ALA A 559 -33.81 16.42 22.86
C ALA A 559 -34.12 15.69 24.19
N ALA A 560 -33.62 14.47 24.36
CA ALA A 560 -33.76 13.71 25.60
C ALA A 560 -32.97 14.32 26.78
N ALA A 561 -31.80 14.90 26.53
CA ALA A 561 -30.98 15.57 27.55
C ALA A 561 -31.57 16.92 28.01
N SER A 562 -32.36 17.59 27.15
CA SER A 562 -33.07 18.84 27.46
C SER A 562 -34.29 18.65 28.36
N ALA A 563 -34.86 17.44 28.41
CA ALA A 563 -36.11 17.15 29.14
C ALA A 563 -35.91 16.71 30.61
N ALA A 564 -34.67 16.60 31.10
CA ALA A 564 -34.40 16.19 32.48
C ALA A 564 -34.33 17.41 33.42
N GLU A 565 -35.43 17.69 34.13
CA GLU A 565 -35.45 18.68 35.22
C GLU A 565 -34.54 18.26 36.40
N PRO A 566 -33.89 19.20 37.10
CA PRO A 566 -32.98 18.90 38.20
C PRO A 566 -33.77 18.56 39.48
N VAL A 567 -33.67 17.31 39.92
CA VAL A 567 -34.13 16.90 41.25
C VAL A 567 -33.19 17.47 42.31
N VAL A 568 -33.70 18.44 43.07
CA VAL A 568 -33.04 19.04 44.23
C VAL A 568 -33.04 18.03 45.39
N ALA A 569 -31.86 17.50 45.73
CA ALA A 569 -31.68 16.66 46.90
C ALA A 569 -31.59 17.52 48.18
N THR A 570 -32.57 17.35 49.06
CA THR A 570 -32.62 17.96 50.39
C THR A 570 -31.79 17.13 51.39
N THR A 571 -31.04 17.84 52.22
CA THR A 571 -30.28 17.33 53.36
C THR A 571 -31.18 16.75 54.46
N GLY A 572 -30.74 15.65 55.07
CA GLY A 572 -31.34 15.09 56.29
C GLY A 572 -30.29 14.34 57.09
N ALA A 573 -29.89 14.92 58.23
CA ALA A 573 -29.04 14.32 59.25
C ALA A 573 -29.90 13.61 60.31
N ALA A 574 -29.44 12.49 60.88
CA ALA A 574 -29.46 12.18 62.32
C ALA A 574 -29.00 10.72 62.65
N THR A 575 -28.08 10.64 63.64
CA THR A 575 -27.99 9.70 64.80
C THR A 575 -27.90 8.18 64.56
N THR A 576 -26.76 7.52 64.82
CA THR A 576 -26.15 7.01 66.08
C THR A 576 -26.70 5.67 66.60
N ASP A 577 -25.72 4.81 66.92
CA ASP A 577 -25.67 3.71 67.89
C ASP A 577 -26.15 2.29 67.51
N ASP A 578 -25.14 1.41 67.42
CA ASP A 578 -24.83 0.34 68.39
C ASP A 578 -24.68 -1.11 67.87
N LEU A 579 -23.66 -1.76 68.49
CA LEU A 579 -23.35 -3.20 68.60
C LEU A 579 -22.34 -3.85 67.63
N ALA A 580 -21.06 -3.69 68.01
CA ALA A 580 -20.16 -4.71 68.56
C ALA A 580 -20.01 -6.12 67.93
N ALA A 581 -18.72 -6.50 67.89
CA ALA A 581 -18.11 -7.85 67.97
C ALA A 581 -17.89 -8.65 66.67
N SER A 582 -16.63 -8.66 66.20
CA SER A 582 -15.77 -9.84 66.35
C SER A 582 -14.32 -9.53 65.95
N ALA A 583 -13.41 -9.84 66.87
CA ALA A 583 -11.96 -9.75 66.78
C ALA A 583 -11.40 -10.75 65.72
N ALA A 584 -10.42 -10.33 64.93
CA ALA A 584 -8.97 -10.60 65.07
C ALA A 584 -8.49 -11.95 64.52
N SER A 585 -7.60 -11.90 63.51
CA SER A 585 -6.32 -12.63 63.55
C SER A 585 -5.39 -12.09 62.46
N ALA A 586 -4.33 -11.42 62.91
CA ALA A 586 -3.16 -11.09 62.11
C ALA A 586 -2.25 -12.32 62.00
N THR A 587 -1.62 -12.52 60.83
CA THR A 587 -0.37 -13.30 60.77
C THR A 587 0.58 -12.63 59.79
N ALA A 588 1.75 -12.28 60.32
CA ALA A 588 2.87 -11.60 59.67
C ALA A 588 3.81 -12.62 58.97
N PRO A 589 4.89 -12.17 58.29
CA PRO A 589 5.61 -12.92 57.27
C PRO A 589 6.74 -13.80 57.81
N SER A 590 7.08 -14.87 57.08
CA SER A 590 8.25 -15.72 57.34
C SER A 590 9.50 -15.22 56.60
N PRO A 591 10.69 -15.21 57.24
CA PRO A 591 11.97 -14.88 56.62
C PRO A 591 12.80 -16.13 56.26
N LEU A 592 13.72 -15.92 55.30
CA LEU A 592 15.08 -16.46 55.14
C LEU A 592 15.39 -17.91 55.56
N GLY A 593 15.94 -18.67 54.60
CA GLY A 593 16.72 -19.88 54.85
C GLY A 593 17.74 -20.14 53.75
N ASP A 594 19.00 -19.77 54.02
CA ASP A 594 20.22 -20.30 53.40
C ASP A 594 20.31 -21.83 53.56
N LYS A 595 20.84 -22.52 52.54
CA LYS A 595 22.03 -23.40 52.63
C LYS A 595 22.31 -24.18 51.34
N SER A 596 23.62 -24.35 51.11
CA SER A 596 24.41 -25.22 50.22
C SER A 596 24.41 -24.94 48.72
#